data_AF-A0A0K1E629-F1
#
_entry.id   AF-A0A0K1E629-F1
#
_cell.length_a   1.000
_cell.length_b   1.000
_cell.length_c   1.000
_cell.angle_alpha   90.00
_cell.angle_beta   90.00
_cell.angle_gamma   90.00
#
_symmetry.space_group_name_H-M   'P 1'
#
loop_
_entity.id
_entity.type
_entity.pdbx_description
1 polymer ?
#
loop_
_entity_poly.entity_id
_entity_poly.type
_entity_poly.pdbx_seq_one_letter_code
_entity_poly.pdbx_strand_id
1 'polypeptide(L)'
;MMALVLAVTFGLQDLTTGCVATTFLREGTVPDVHAVAEQAREEDPYQLLLRVHEAAHVRAMADHAKVTFPLSVGRMLLGGLLCVVGFMALPGRRGSRALVMQALAVNIAFTALDYVLSRDMRATWIELFAQAGALLPPELPDRERLVSPEFWWGAHRTRLIMVELGMVLMAAALSTTRARQWFAMVAAASRDEAEGP
;
A
#
# COMPACT_ATOMS: atom_id res chain seq x y z
N MET A 1 12.55 18.16 -3.05
CA MET A 1 12.52 17.61 -1.68
C MET A 1 11.20 16.92 -1.35
N MET A 2 10.05 17.60 -1.38
CA MET A 2 8.76 16.95 -1.04
C MET A 2 8.45 15.68 -1.84
N ALA A 3 8.74 15.64 -3.14
CA ALA A 3 8.55 14.42 -3.95
C ALA A 3 9.43 13.23 -3.49
N LEU A 4 10.63 13.49 -2.97
CA LEU A 4 11.51 12.43 -2.44
C LEU A 4 11.03 11.94 -1.08
N VAL A 5 10.54 12.85 -0.23
CA VAL A 5 9.92 12.49 1.04
C VAL A 5 8.69 11.62 0.80
N LEU A 6 7.84 12.00 -0.16
CA LEU A 6 6.68 11.20 -0.57
C LEU A 6 7.11 9.82 -1.08
N ALA A 7 8.14 9.73 -1.92
CA ALA A 7 8.65 8.44 -2.39
C ALA A 7 9.09 7.53 -1.23
N VAL A 8 9.77 8.09 -0.23
CA VAL A 8 10.17 7.35 0.96
C VAL A 8 8.97 6.93 1.80
N THR A 9 7.97 7.81 2.00
CA THR A 9 6.77 7.44 2.80
C THR A 9 5.94 6.37 2.11
N PHE A 10 5.76 6.45 0.78
CA PHE A 10 5.09 5.40 0.01
C PHE A 10 5.88 4.08 0.07
N GLY A 11 7.20 4.15 -0.08
CA GLY A 11 8.07 2.98 0.03
C GLY A 11 7.99 2.30 1.39
N LEU A 12 7.94 3.10 2.47
CA LEU A 12 7.84 2.58 3.83
C LEU A 12 6.49 1.92 4.07
N GLN A 13 5.40 2.51 3.57
CA GLN A 13 4.06 1.93 3.68
C GLN A 13 3.95 0.61 2.91
N ASP A 14 4.50 0.53 1.70
CA ASP A 14 4.53 -0.71 0.91
C ASP A 14 5.38 -1.79 1.59
N LEU A 15 6.54 -1.39 2.13
CA LEU A 15 7.43 -2.28 2.86
C LEU A 15 6.75 -2.89 4.08
N THR A 16 6.12 -2.06 4.93
CA THR A 16 5.46 -2.52 6.15
C THR A 16 4.25 -3.40 5.82
N THR A 17 3.43 -3.00 4.86
CA THR A 17 2.25 -3.76 4.44
C THR A 17 2.66 -5.13 3.87
N GLY A 18 3.67 -5.17 2.99
CA GLY A 18 4.18 -6.41 2.43
C GLY A 18 4.82 -7.32 3.50
N CYS A 19 5.57 -6.74 4.43
CA CYS A 19 6.16 -7.48 5.55
C CYS A 19 5.07 -8.13 6.42
N VAL A 20 4.09 -7.35 6.90
CA VAL A 20 2.99 -7.86 7.73
C VAL A 20 2.21 -8.97 7.02
N ALA A 21 1.90 -8.78 5.74
CA ALA A 21 1.18 -9.80 4.97
C ALA A 21 2.01 -11.08 4.77
N THR A 22 3.32 -10.97 4.55
CA THR A 22 4.19 -12.15 4.40
C THR A 22 4.43 -12.90 5.69
N THR A 23 4.62 -12.20 6.82
CA THR A 23 4.73 -12.84 8.14
C THR A 23 3.44 -13.58 8.48
N PHE A 24 2.29 -12.92 8.26
CA PHE A 24 0.98 -13.51 8.51
C PHE A 24 0.74 -14.78 7.68
N LEU A 25 0.97 -14.71 6.36
CA LEU A 25 0.77 -15.86 5.46
C LEU A 25 1.75 -17.01 5.74
N ARG A 26 2.91 -16.71 6.33
CA ARG A 26 3.90 -17.73 6.73
C ARG A 26 3.50 -18.44 8.03
N GLU A 27 2.90 -17.73 8.98
CA GLU A 27 2.45 -18.30 10.25
C GLU A 27 1.21 -19.19 10.09
N GLY A 28 0.37 -18.91 9.09
CA GLY A 28 -0.77 -19.77 8.74
C GLY A 28 -1.96 -19.68 9.70
N THR A 29 -1.94 -18.73 10.64
CA THR A 29 -3.01 -18.52 11.63
C THR A 29 -4.21 -17.84 10.97
N VAL A 30 -5.19 -18.60 10.47
CA VAL A 30 -6.34 -18.02 9.79
C VAL A 30 -7.47 -17.70 10.79
N PRO A 31 -7.89 -16.43 10.94
CA PRO A 31 -9.00 -16.08 11.81
C PRO A 31 -10.34 -16.59 11.27
N ASP A 32 -11.22 -17.00 12.17
CA ASP A 32 -12.63 -17.25 11.87
C ASP A 32 -13.41 -15.94 12.03
N VAL A 33 -13.88 -15.41 10.90
CA VAL A 33 -14.57 -14.12 10.83
C VAL A 33 -15.86 -14.12 11.66
N HIS A 34 -16.59 -15.24 11.70
CA HIS A 34 -17.82 -15.34 12.48
C HIS A 34 -17.52 -15.43 13.98
N ALA A 35 -16.48 -16.17 14.37
CA ALA A 35 -16.05 -16.22 15.76
C ALA A 35 -15.58 -14.84 16.26
N VAL A 36 -14.85 -14.09 15.43
CA VAL A 36 -14.43 -12.71 15.75
C VAL A 36 -15.63 -11.78 15.89
N ALA A 37 -16.62 -11.89 14.99
CA ALA A 37 -17.83 -11.07 15.05
C ALA A 37 -18.66 -11.34 16.32
N GLU A 38 -18.81 -12.61 16.72
CA GLU A 38 -19.51 -12.96 17.96
C GLU A 38 -18.74 -12.53 19.22
N GLN A 39 -17.41 -12.67 19.25
CA GLN A 39 -16.59 -12.25 20.39
C GLN A 39 -16.57 -10.73 20.59
N ALA A 40 -16.57 -9.96 19.50
CA ALA A 40 -16.51 -8.50 19.55
C ALA A 40 -17.92 -7.84 19.64
N ARG A 41 -18.99 -8.64 19.81
CA ARG A 41 -20.38 -8.15 19.79
C ARG A 41 -20.72 -7.19 20.93
N GLU A 42 -20.03 -7.32 22.06
CA GLU A 42 -20.19 -6.45 23.24
C GLU A 42 -19.27 -5.22 23.21
N GLU A 43 -18.41 -5.11 22.19
CA GLU A 43 -17.49 -3.97 22.04
C GLU A 43 -18.17 -2.77 21.38
N ASP A 44 -17.45 -1.65 21.35
CA ASP A 44 -17.87 -0.47 20.59
C ASP A 44 -18.15 -0.85 19.11
N PRO A 45 -19.28 -0.41 18.53
CA PRO A 45 -19.68 -0.79 17.18
C PRO A 45 -18.62 -0.51 16.10
N TYR A 46 -17.81 0.54 16.25
CA TYR A 46 -16.72 0.84 15.32
C TYR A 46 -15.54 -0.12 15.48
N GLN A 47 -15.21 -0.55 16.71
CA GLN A 47 -14.17 -1.55 16.95
C GLN A 47 -14.56 -2.91 16.38
N LEU A 48 -15.81 -3.31 16.57
CA LEU A 48 -16.36 -4.52 15.96
C LEU A 48 -16.26 -4.46 14.43
N LEU A 49 -16.67 -3.34 13.82
CA LEU A 49 -16.56 -3.14 12.37
C LEU A 49 -15.12 -3.32 11.87
N LEU A 50 -14.15 -2.68 12.54
CA LEU A 50 -12.73 -2.75 12.18
C LEU A 50 -12.18 -4.18 12.32
N ARG A 51 -12.51 -4.88 13.41
CA ARG A 51 -12.07 -6.27 13.62
C ARG A 51 -12.65 -7.23 12.60
N VAL A 52 -13.95 -7.10 12.29
CA VAL A 52 -14.60 -7.92 11.27
C VAL A 52 -14.00 -7.65 9.89
N HIS A 53 -13.74 -6.38 9.57
CA HIS A 53 -13.08 -5.98 8.34
C HIS A 53 -11.68 -6.61 8.21
N GLU A 54 -10.87 -6.50 9.27
CA GLU A 54 -9.52 -7.06 9.32
C GLU A 54 -9.56 -8.60 9.25
N ALA A 55 -10.40 -9.26 10.04
CA ALA A 55 -10.55 -10.71 10.03
C ALA A 55 -10.96 -11.24 8.65
N ALA A 56 -11.94 -10.59 7.99
CA ALA A 56 -12.35 -10.94 6.64
C ALA A 56 -11.21 -10.77 5.63
N HIS A 57 -10.44 -9.68 5.76
CA HIS A 57 -9.33 -9.39 4.84
C HIS A 57 -8.24 -10.45 4.95
N VAL A 58 -7.87 -10.74 6.19
CA VAL A 58 -6.87 -11.72 6.56
C VAL A 58 -7.29 -13.13 6.13
N ARG A 59 -8.57 -13.49 6.32
CA ARG A 59 -9.13 -14.75 5.84
C ARG A 59 -9.04 -14.87 4.32
N ALA A 60 -9.48 -13.86 3.59
CA ALA A 60 -9.43 -13.85 2.13
C ALA A 60 -7.98 -13.91 1.59
N MET A 61 -7.03 -13.25 2.27
CA MET A 61 -5.61 -13.37 1.94
C MET A 61 -5.12 -14.82 2.05
N ALA A 62 -5.52 -15.53 3.11
CA ALA A 62 -5.15 -16.92 3.33
C ALA A 62 -5.79 -17.85 2.30
N ASP A 63 -7.08 -17.67 1.99
CA ASP A 63 -7.78 -18.46 0.97
C ASP A 63 -7.12 -18.31 -0.41
N HIS A 64 -6.46 -17.17 -0.65
CA HIS A 64 -5.79 -16.85 -1.92
C HIS A 64 -4.25 -16.76 -1.79
N ALA A 65 -3.67 -17.46 -0.79
CA ALA A 65 -2.24 -17.39 -0.44
C ALA A 65 -1.29 -17.61 -1.63
N LYS A 66 -1.67 -18.46 -2.59
CA LYS A 66 -0.86 -18.76 -3.79
C LYS A 66 -0.58 -17.52 -4.64
N VAL A 67 -1.49 -16.54 -4.64
CA VAL A 67 -1.36 -15.29 -5.40
C VAL A 67 -0.93 -14.15 -4.48
N THR A 68 -1.52 -14.04 -3.29
CA THR A 68 -1.26 -12.93 -2.36
C THR A 68 0.14 -12.98 -1.77
N PHE A 69 0.69 -14.17 -1.48
CA PHE A 69 2.03 -14.31 -0.92
C PHE A 69 3.14 -13.73 -1.82
N PRO A 70 3.29 -14.18 -3.10
CA PRO A 70 4.33 -13.61 -3.97
C PRO A 70 4.12 -12.12 -4.26
N LEU A 71 2.87 -11.65 -4.30
CA LEU A 71 2.58 -10.22 -4.44
C LEU A 71 3.01 -9.41 -3.21
N SER A 72 2.77 -9.91 -2.00
CA SER A 72 3.23 -9.26 -0.77
C SER A 72 4.75 -9.21 -0.67
N VAL A 73 5.45 -10.28 -1.09
CA VAL A 73 6.92 -10.27 -1.21
C VAL A 73 7.37 -9.21 -2.23
N GLY A 74 6.74 -9.16 -3.41
CA GLY A 74 7.04 -8.17 -4.43
C GLY A 74 6.84 -6.74 -3.94
N ARG A 75 5.72 -6.47 -3.26
CA ARG A 75 5.43 -5.17 -2.63
C ARG A 75 6.47 -4.81 -1.58
N MET A 76 6.85 -5.76 -0.73
CA MET A 76 7.88 -5.56 0.29
C MET A 76 9.23 -5.16 -0.34
N LEU A 77 9.67 -5.90 -1.37
CA LEU A 77 10.93 -5.63 -2.05
C LEU A 77 10.93 -4.29 -2.80
N LEU A 78 9.83 -3.97 -3.50
CA LEU A 78 9.70 -2.70 -4.22
C LEU A 78 9.58 -1.50 -3.28
N GLY A 79 8.84 -1.64 -2.17
CA GLY A 79 8.76 -0.61 -1.14
C GLY A 79 10.13 -0.35 -0.49
N GLY A 80 10.85 -1.43 -0.17
CA GLY A 80 12.24 -1.34 0.32
C GLY A 80 13.17 -0.67 -0.69
N LEU A 81 13.07 -1.03 -1.97
CA LEU A 81 13.84 -0.39 -3.04
C LEU A 81 13.53 1.11 -3.13
N LEU A 82 12.24 1.49 -3.08
CA LEU A 82 11.81 2.89 -3.16
C LEU A 82 12.34 3.72 -1.99
N CYS A 83 12.35 3.15 -0.78
CA CYS A 83 13.02 3.75 0.39
C CYS A 83 14.51 3.97 0.13
N VAL A 84 15.24 2.93 -0.30
CA VAL A 84 16.69 3.02 -0.54
C VAL A 84 17.02 4.05 -1.59
N VAL A 85 16.35 4.04 -2.75
CA VAL A 85 16.61 5.03 -3.82
C VAL A 85 16.19 6.44 -3.41
N GLY A 86 15.12 6.57 -2.61
CA GLY A 86 14.68 7.84 -2.05
C GLY A 86 15.74 8.44 -1.13
N PHE A 87 16.29 7.66 -0.19
CA PHE A 87 17.39 8.09 0.68
C PHE A 87 18.67 8.37 -0.10
N MET A 88 19.04 7.53 -1.07
CA MET A 88 20.21 7.76 -1.93
C MET A 88 20.08 8.99 -2.84
N ALA A 89 18.86 9.43 -3.12
CA ALA A 89 18.60 10.63 -3.90
C ALA A 89 18.70 11.94 -3.08
N LEU A 90 18.61 11.87 -1.74
CA LEU A 90 18.74 13.06 -0.89
C LEU A 90 20.13 13.73 -0.99
N PRO A 91 21.26 12.99 -1.02
CA PRO A 91 22.58 13.56 -1.28
C PRO A 91 22.83 13.92 -2.76
N GLY A 92 21.82 13.84 -3.63
CA GLY A 92 21.93 14.30 -5.02
C GLY A 92 22.95 13.59 -5.92
N ARG A 93 23.34 12.35 -5.61
CA ARG A 93 24.33 11.60 -6.40
C ARG A 93 23.93 11.54 -7.88
N ARG A 94 24.92 11.62 -8.78
CA ARG A 94 24.71 11.57 -10.24
C ARG A 94 24.01 10.24 -10.62
N GLY A 95 22.92 10.33 -11.37
CA GLY A 95 22.11 9.17 -11.77
C GLY A 95 20.97 8.78 -10.81
N SER A 96 20.95 9.31 -9.57
CA SER A 96 19.90 9.02 -8.57
C SER A 96 18.49 9.34 -9.08
N ARG A 97 18.32 10.46 -9.80
CA ARG A 97 17.04 10.85 -10.41
C ARG A 97 16.50 9.79 -11.38
N ALA A 98 17.36 9.20 -12.23
CA ALA A 98 16.93 8.19 -13.18
C ALA A 98 16.50 6.90 -12.46
N LEU A 99 17.26 6.51 -11.43
CA LEU A 99 16.92 5.36 -10.58
C LEU A 99 15.59 5.55 -9.84
N VAL A 100 15.34 6.73 -9.25
CA VAL A 100 14.06 7.04 -8.60
C VAL A 100 12.91 6.97 -9.61
N MET A 101 13.08 7.52 -10.81
CA MET A 101 12.04 7.45 -11.85
C MET A 101 11.77 6.03 -12.33
N GLN A 102 12.81 5.20 -12.46
CA GLN A 102 12.68 3.78 -12.80
C GLN A 102 11.97 3.01 -11.70
N ALA A 103 12.39 3.19 -10.44
CA ALA A 103 11.75 2.55 -9.29
C ALA A 103 10.28 2.95 -9.16
N LEU A 104 9.97 4.22 -9.39
CA LEU A 104 8.60 4.72 -9.38
C LEU A 104 7.76 4.12 -10.53
N ALA A 105 8.31 4.03 -11.74
CA ALA A 105 7.63 3.41 -12.88
C ALA A 105 7.34 1.91 -12.63
N VAL A 106 8.29 1.18 -12.05
CA VAL A 106 8.11 -0.22 -11.66
C VAL A 106 7.06 -0.34 -10.55
N ASN A 107 7.05 0.55 -9.56
CA ASN A 107 6.06 0.54 -8.49
C ASN A 107 4.64 0.86 -9.00
N ILE A 108 4.49 1.77 -9.97
CA ILE A 108 3.21 2.03 -10.66
C ILE A 108 2.74 0.77 -11.40
N ALA A 109 3.60 0.17 -12.23
CA ALA A 109 3.27 -1.03 -12.99
C ALA A 109 2.92 -2.21 -12.05
N PHE A 110 3.65 -2.37 -10.96
CA PHE A 110 3.40 -3.38 -9.95
C PHE A 110 2.07 -3.15 -9.23
N THR A 111 1.73 -1.90 -8.91
CA THR A 111 0.43 -1.56 -8.29
C THR A 111 -0.74 -1.96 -9.18
N ALA A 112 -0.65 -1.68 -10.49
CA ALA A 112 -1.67 -2.11 -11.45
C ALA A 112 -1.75 -3.64 -11.55
N LEU A 113 -0.60 -4.32 -11.60
CA LEU A 113 -0.53 -5.78 -11.63
C LEU A 113 -1.13 -6.42 -10.38
N ASP A 114 -0.74 -5.95 -9.19
CA ASP A 114 -1.28 -6.40 -7.91
C ASP A 114 -2.80 -6.18 -7.86
N TYR A 115 -3.30 -5.05 -8.35
CA TYR A 115 -4.72 -4.80 -8.44
C TYR A 115 -5.43 -5.81 -9.36
N VAL A 116 -4.88 -6.13 -10.53
CA VAL A 116 -5.49 -7.11 -11.43
C VAL A 116 -5.47 -8.51 -10.81
N LEU A 117 -4.33 -8.94 -10.27
CA LEU A 117 -4.14 -10.30 -9.77
C LEU A 117 -4.85 -10.57 -8.44
N SER A 118 -5.04 -9.56 -7.58
CA SER A 118 -5.76 -9.72 -6.31
C SER A 118 -7.29 -9.55 -6.45
N ARG A 119 -7.84 -9.58 -7.68
CA ARG A 119 -9.28 -9.41 -7.93
C ARG A 119 -10.13 -10.42 -7.17
N ASP A 120 -9.79 -11.70 -7.24
CA ASP A 120 -10.58 -12.77 -6.61
C ASP A 120 -10.49 -12.68 -5.09
N MET A 121 -9.30 -12.38 -4.56
CA MET A 121 -9.10 -12.15 -3.12
C MET A 121 -9.97 -10.99 -2.62
N ARG A 122 -10.05 -9.88 -3.36
CA ARG A 122 -10.93 -8.76 -3.00
C ARG A 122 -12.40 -9.14 -3.05
N ALA A 123 -12.81 -9.94 -4.03
CA ALA A 123 -14.19 -10.42 -4.12
C ALA A 123 -14.55 -11.27 -2.89
N THR A 124 -13.71 -12.25 -2.54
CA THR A 124 -13.89 -13.09 -1.34
C THR A 124 -13.90 -12.25 -0.07
N TRP A 125 -12.99 -11.28 0.07
CA TRP A 125 -12.96 -10.39 1.22
C TRP A 125 -14.25 -9.59 1.37
N ILE A 126 -14.74 -8.96 0.29
CA ILE A 126 -15.99 -8.18 0.29
C ILE A 126 -17.17 -9.07 0.65
N GLU A 127 -17.21 -10.30 0.13
CA GLU A 127 -18.26 -11.26 0.44
C GLU A 127 -18.25 -11.68 1.92
N LEU A 128 -17.10 -12.08 2.44
CA LEU A 128 -16.93 -12.43 3.86
C LEU A 128 -17.31 -11.26 4.77
N PHE A 129 -16.90 -10.05 4.41
CA PHE A 129 -17.25 -8.85 5.16
C PHE A 129 -18.75 -8.54 5.11
N ALA A 130 -19.39 -8.68 3.95
CA ALA A 130 -20.83 -8.47 3.80
C ALA A 130 -21.65 -9.50 4.60
N GLN A 131 -21.22 -10.76 4.60
CA GLN A 131 -21.84 -11.83 5.38
C GLN A 131 -21.71 -11.58 6.89
N ALA A 132 -20.51 -11.24 7.36
CA ALA A 132 -20.28 -10.90 8.76
C ALA A 132 -20.93 -9.56 9.16
N GLY A 133 -21.12 -8.65 8.20
CA GLY A 133 -21.84 -7.39 8.38
C GLY A 133 -23.29 -7.56 8.83
N ALA A 134 -23.91 -8.71 8.56
CA ALA A 134 -25.22 -9.06 9.09
C ALA A 134 -25.25 -9.12 10.63
N LEU A 135 -24.11 -9.37 11.27
CA LEU A 135 -23.95 -9.44 12.73
C LEU A 135 -23.69 -8.06 13.37
N LEU A 136 -23.46 -7.02 12.57
CA LEU A 136 -23.22 -5.67 13.09
C LEU A 136 -24.47 -5.07 13.75
N PRO A 137 -24.32 -4.31 14.86
CA PRO A 137 -25.41 -3.66 15.56
C PRO A 137 -26.22 -2.74 14.64
N PRO A 138 -27.56 -2.72 14.74
CA PRO A 138 -28.40 -1.87 13.91
C PRO A 138 -28.21 -0.37 14.19
N GLU A 139 -27.64 0.00 15.34
CA GLU A 139 -27.38 1.39 15.74
C GLU A 139 -26.18 2.02 15.00
N LEU A 140 -25.42 1.22 14.23
CA LEU A 140 -24.28 1.72 13.47
C LEU A 140 -24.78 2.69 12.37
N PRO A 141 -24.35 3.96 12.37
CA PRO A 141 -24.74 4.90 11.33
C PRO A 141 -24.24 4.40 9.97
N ASP A 142 -25.07 4.56 8.93
CA ASP A 142 -24.76 4.13 7.56
C ASP A 142 -24.46 2.62 7.40
N ARG A 143 -24.93 1.76 8.32
CA ARG A 143 -24.75 0.30 8.25
C ARG A 143 -25.04 -0.29 6.87
N GLU A 144 -26.18 0.09 6.28
CA GLU A 144 -26.59 -0.40 4.95
C GLU A 144 -25.53 -0.10 3.89
N ARG A 145 -24.94 1.09 3.93
CA ARG A 145 -23.87 1.49 3.02
C ARG A 145 -22.57 0.75 3.34
N LEU A 146 -22.21 0.63 4.61
CA LEU A 146 -20.97 0.01 5.05
C LEU A 146 -20.95 -1.50 4.78
N VAL A 147 -22.09 -2.19 4.80
CA VAL A 147 -22.17 -3.62 4.48
C VAL A 147 -22.35 -3.87 2.98
N SER A 148 -22.70 -2.84 2.20
CA SER A 148 -22.93 -2.98 0.77
C SER A 148 -21.65 -3.35 -0.01
N PRO A 149 -21.66 -4.42 -0.82
CA PRO A 149 -20.53 -4.78 -1.66
C PRO A 149 -20.15 -3.68 -2.66
N GLU A 150 -21.15 -2.97 -3.19
CA GLU A 150 -20.96 -1.88 -4.16
C GLU A 150 -20.12 -0.74 -3.58
N PHE A 151 -20.34 -0.38 -2.32
CA PHE A 151 -19.56 0.63 -1.64
C PHE A 151 -18.09 0.25 -1.57
N TRP A 152 -17.76 -0.99 -1.19
CA TRP A 152 -16.38 -1.45 -1.10
C TRP A 152 -15.68 -1.58 -2.45
N TRP A 153 -16.39 -2.05 -3.47
CA TRP A 153 -15.87 -2.03 -4.84
C TRP A 153 -15.57 -0.60 -5.31
N GLY A 154 -16.47 0.34 -5.03
CA GLY A 154 -16.28 1.76 -5.31
C GLY A 154 -15.09 2.34 -4.54
N ALA A 155 -14.99 2.08 -3.24
CA ALA A 155 -13.90 2.54 -2.38
C ALA A 155 -12.54 2.03 -2.87
N HIS A 156 -12.44 0.76 -3.27
CA HIS A 156 -11.20 0.19 -3.81
C HIS A 156 -10.78 0.83 -5.13
N ARG A 157 -11.73 1.08 -6.05
CA ARG A 157 -11.44 1.75 -7.32
C ARG A 157 -10.97 3.19 -7.08
N THR A 158 -11.65 3.92 -6.21
CA THR A 158 -11.27 5.27 -5.83
C THR A 158 -9.88 5.32 -5.21
N ARG A 159 -9.58 4.39 -4.28
CA ARG A 159 -8.25 4.26 -3.68
C ARG A 159 -7.17 4.00 -4.73
N LEU A 160 -7.41 3.08 -5.67
CA LEU A 160 -6.46 2.82 -6.76
C LEU A 160 -6.17 4.09 -7.56
N ILE A 161 -7.22 4.80 -7.98
CA ILE A 161 -7.08 6.04 -8.75
C ILE A 161 -6.28 7.09 -7.97
N MET A 162 -6.58 7.28 -6.68
CA MET A 162 -5.84 8.23 -5.84
C MET A 162 -4.36 7.86 -5.71
N VAL A 163 -4.05 6.59 -5.52
CA VAL A 163 -2.67 6.09 -5.39
C VAL A 163 -1.90 6.25 -6.70
N GLU A 164 -2.46 5.80 -7.82
CA GLU A 164 -1.82 5.96 -9.13
C GLU A 164 -1.62 7.42 -9.49
N LEU A 165 -2.64 8.27 -9.26
CA LEU A 165 -2.53 9.71 -9.50
C LEU A 165 -1.45 10.35 -8.62
N GLY A 166 -1.35 9.95 -7.35
CA GLY A 166 -0.29 10.39 -6.45
C GLY A 166 1.11 10.03 -6.96
N MET A 167 1.30 8.81 -7.47
CA MET A 167 2.56 8.36 -8.05
C MET A 167 2.89 9.12 -9.34
N VAL A 168 1.91 9.36 -10.21
CA VAL A 168 2.09 10.13 -11.45
C VAL A 168 2.45 11.58 -11.15
N LEU A 169 1.78 12.22 -10.19
CA LEU A 169 2.11 13.59 -9.76
C LEU A 169 3.54 13.68 -9.19
N MET A 170 3.97 12.67 -8.45
CA MET A 170 5.34 12.56 -7.95
C MET A 170 6.36 12.42 -9.10
N ALA A 171 6.07 11.59 -10.10
CA ALA A 171 6.90 11.45 -11.31
C ALA A 171 6.99 12.78 -12.08
N ALA A 172 5.87 13.49 -12.22
CA ALA A 172 5.81 14.80 -12.86
C ALA A 172 6.62 15.85 -12.09
N ALA A 173 6.50 15.87 -10.75
CA ALA A 173 7.26 16.76 -9.88
C ALA A 173 8.77 16.55 -10.02
N LEU A 174 9.22 15.29 -10.08
CA LEU A 174 10.62 14.92 -10.31
C LEU A 174 11.10 15.17 -11.75
N SER A 175 10.18 15.38 -12.69
CA SER A 175 10.46 15.71 -14.08
C SER A 175 10.64 17.20 -14.35
N THR A 176 10.21 18.06 -13.41
CA THR A 176 10.32 19.52 -13.52
C THR A 176 11.77 20.00 -13.67
N THR A 177 11.93 21.15 -14.33
CA THR A 177 13.25 21.81 -14.50
C THR A 177 13.87 22.18 -13.15
N ARG A 178 13.05 22.58 -12.17
CA ARG A 178 13.51 22.88 -10.81
C ARG A 178 14.09 21.65 -10.11
N ALA A 179 13.45 20.49 -10.23
CA ALA A 179 14.00 19.24 -9.70
C ALA A 179 15.34 18.90 -10.37
N ARG A 180 15.44 19.05 -11.69
CA ARG A 180 16.69 18.85 -12.43
C ARG A 180 17.81 19.76 -11.94
N GLN A 181 17.52 21.05 -11.75
CA GLN A 181 18.48 22.02 -11.23
C GLN A 181 18.93 21.67 -9.81
N TRP A 182 18.01 21.28 -8.93
CA TRP A 182 18.36 20.84 -7.58
C TRP A 182 19.31 19.64 -7.58
N PHE A 183 18.99 18.59 -8.35
CA PHE A 183 19.89 17.43 -8.48
C PHE A 183 21.26 17.81 -9.05
N ALA A 184 21.32 18.74 -10.00
CA ALA A 184 22.58 19.21 -10.56
C ALA A 184 23.42 20.00 -9.54
N MET A 185 22.79 20.90 -8.77
CA MET A 185 23.47 21.68 -7.72
C MET A 185 24.03 20.79 -6.61
N VAL A 186 23.23 19.85 -6.11
CA VAL A 186 23.68 18.94 -5.04
C VAL A 186 24.78 17.99 -5.55
N ALA A 187 24.68 17.51 -6.79
CA ALA A 187 25.74 16.71 -7.39
C ALA A 187 27.06 17.48 -7.52
N ALA A 188 27.02 18.78 -7.81
CA ALA A 188 28.22 19.63 -7.88
C ALA A 188 28.84 19.81 -6.47
N ALA A 189 28.04 20.18 -5.47
CA ALA A 189 28.51 20.36 -4.10
C ALA A 189 29.17 19.07 -3.53
N SER A 190 28.58 17.90 -3.80
CA SER A 190 29.13 16.61 -3.35
C SER A 190 30.46 16.22 -4.02
N ARG A 191 30.80 16.81 -5.18
CA ARG A 191 32.09 16.60 -5.84
C ARG A 191 33.16 17.49 -5.22
N ASP A 192 32.84 18.75 -4.99
CA ASP A 192 33.76 19.71 -4.37
C ASP A 192 34.17 19.25 -2.96
N GLU A 193 33.27 18.62 -2.20
CA GLU A 193 33.59 18.01 -0.89
C GLU A 193 34.47 16.75 -1.01
N ALA A 194 34.32 15.97 -2.08
CA ALA A 194 35.12 14.76 -2.32
C ALA A 194 36.51 15.07 -2.90
N GLU A 195 36.67 16.23 -3.52
CA GLU A 195 37.91 16.76 -4.10
C GLU A 195 38.61 17.77 -3.17
N GLY A 196 38.20 17.85 -1.89
CA GLY A 196 38.81 18.71 -0.88
C GLY A 196 40.32 18.45 -0.67
N PRO A 197 41.07 19.49 -0.26
CA PRO A 197 42.49 19.75 -0.56
C PRO A 197 43.51 18.70 -0.11
#